data_AF-A0AAD7UR13-F1
#
_entry.id   AF-A0AAD7UR13-F1
#
_cell.length_a   1.000
_cell.length_b   1.000
_cell.length_c   1.000
_cell.angle_alpha   90.00
_cell.angle_beta   90.00
_cell.angle_gamma   90.00
#
_symmetry.space_group_name_H-M   'P 1'
#
loop_
_entity.id
_entity.type
_entity.pdbx_description
1 polymer ?
#
loop_
_entity_poly.entity_id
_entity_poly.type
_entity_poly.pdbx_seq_one_letter_code
_entity_poly.pdbx_strand_id
1 'polypeptide(L)'
;MSEGLRKRGSLSSSASASAPSSSSSSSSSSSKRIAKVVKALDVYSNSKVAREFTEASDRAKQLSRFGYAVMGVLLVSEVRAYLRVEERDHMVVDTTLGERLNITLNVSFPALKCSQVHLDAMDVAGDYHPYMEQHVRKRRWREGRIIEEPEETNVECGSCFGAETTTLKCCDTCESLTRAYAAKGWSTGDVKRNAPQCAQHNEAKGCNLAGWLEVNKVGGNFHVALGESTVRDNRFIHQFNPTDAPAFNVSHVIHDLSFGDPYPGMALPLRGMVKNCRESTGLYQYFIKLVPTLYTSSPSAAPFRTTRYSFTHRFRPLQQQQEAVEHRDHHAHARAHAPTALLPGVFWVYDLSAFMVQVTRHRPTLTHLIVRVCAIVGGVTTILGAVARLLGL
;
A
#
# COMPACT_ATOMS: atom_id res chain seq x y z
N MET A 1 1.00 68.97 -32.81
CA MET A 1 -0.47 68.92 -32.90
C MET A 1 -1.00 69.40 -31.57
N SER A 2 -1.02 70.71 -31.33
CA SER A 2 -2.10 71.66 -31.65
C SER A 2 -3.48 71.20 -31.17
N GLU A 3 -3.98 71.94 -30.17
CA GLU A 3 -5.37 72.35 -29.90
C GLU A 3 -6.48 71.28 -29.74
N GLY A 4 -7.40 71.37 -28.78
CA GLY A 4 -7.68 72.42 -27.81
C GLY A 4 -9.00 72.20 -27.05
N LEU A 5 -9.25 73.15 -26.12
CA LEU A 5 -10.52 73.48 -25.42
C LEU A 5 -11.04 72.46 -24.38
N ARG A 6 -11.54 72.82 -23.19
CA ARG A 6 -12.15 74.07 -22.70
C ARG A 6 -12.18 74.10 -21.15
N LYS A 7 -12.01 75.32 -20.62
CA LYS A 7 -12.28 75.86 -19.26
C LYS A 7 -13.61 75.35 -18.63
N ARG A 8 -13.89 75.34 -17.31
CA ARG A 8 -13.64 76.34 -16.24
C ARG A 8 -14.19 75.85 -14.87
N GLY A 9 -13.67 76.38 -13.77
CA GLY A 9 -14.31 76.47 -12.43
C GLY A 9 -13.47 75.81 -11.31
N SER A 10 -12.57 76.49 -10.58
CA SER A 10 -12.77 77.52 -9.54
C SER A 10 -13.74 77.06 -8.44
N LEU A 11 -13.46 77.12 -7.14
CA LEU A 11 -12.49 77.88 -6.35
C LEU A 11 -12.58 77.36 -4.90
N SER A 12 -11.45 77.45 -4.19
CA SER A 12 -11.31 77.82 -2.75
C SER A 12 -11.97 76.92 -1.69
N SER A 13 -11.35 76.56 -0.57
CA SER A 13 -10.15 77.09 0.08
C SER A 13 -9.91 76.34 1.39
N SER A 14 -8.62 76.17 1.72
CA SER A 14 -7.98 76.24 3.06
C SER A 14 -8.61 75.43 4.21
N ALA A 15 -7.91 74.40 4.69
CA ALA A 15 -6.95 74.45 5.82
C ALA A 15 -7.66 74.57 7.18
N SER A 16 -7.31 73.88 8.26
CA SER A 16 -6.26 72.93 8.64
C SER A 16 -6.69 72.39 10.01
N ALA A 17 -6.54 71.10 10.33
CA ALA A 17 -6.70 70.63 11.70
C ALA A 17 -5.83 69.40 11.99
N SER A 18 -5.04 69.54 13.05
CA SER A 18 -4.12 68.61 13.67
C SER A 18 -4.81 67.37 14.26
N ALA A 19 -4.08 66.26 14.24
CA ALA A 19 -4.45 64.96 14.76
C ALA A 19 -4.56 64.91 16.30
N PRO A 20 -5.35 63.95 16.81
CA PRO A 20 -4.84 63.08 17.87
C PRO A 20 -5.15 61.58 17.64
N SER A 21 -4.30 60.75 18.24
CA SER A 21 -4.38 59.29 18.35
C SER A 21 -5.53 58.82 19.27
N SER A 22 -6.24 57.75 18.90
CA SER A 22 -7.01 56.94 19.87
C SER A 22 -7.14 55.47 19.45
N SER A 23 -6.84 54.60 20.40
CA SER A 23 -6.82 53.16 20.39
C SER A 23 -8.20 52.49 20.59
N SER A 24 -8.43 51.38 19.88
CA SER A 24 -9.09 50.13 20.31
C SER A 24 -10.41 50.17 21.13
N SER A 25 -11.56 49.89 20.49
CA SER A 25 -12.77 49.37 21.18
C SER A 25 -13.84 48.77 20.23
N SER A 26 -13.54 47.70 19.47
CA SER A 26 -14.51 47.10 18.52
C SER A 26 -15.15 45.77 18.97
N SER A 27 -14.68 45.12 20.05
CA SER A 27 -15.15 43.78 20.45
C SER A 27 -16.43 43.75 21.31
N SER A 28 -16.85 44.86 21.93
CA SER A 28 -18.01 44.87 22.85
C SER A 28 -19.38 44.99 22.18
N SER A 29 -19.43 45.36 20.90
CA SER A 29 -20.67 45.67 20.17
C SER A 29 -21.40 44.42 19.67
N SER A 30 -20.65 43.43 19.15
CA SER A 30 -21.23 42.21 18.56
C SER A 30 -21.88 41.31 19.60
N SER A 31 -21.25 41.13 20.77
CA SER A 31 -21.84 40.35 21.88
C SER A 31 -23.12 40.99 22.43
N LYS A 32 -23.18 42.32 22.46
CA LYS A 32 -24.38 43.06 22.88
C LYS A 32 -25.53 42.91 21.88
N ARG A 33 -25.24 42.87 20.58
CA ARG A 33 -26.25 42.64 19.53
C ARG A 33 -26.80 41.21 19.56
N ILE A 34 -25.93 40.22 19.71
CA ILE A 34 -26.33 38.80 19.82
C ILE A 34 -27.17 38.59 21.09
N ALA A 35 -26.75 39.16 22.24
CA ALA A 35 -27.51 39.09 23.48
C ALA A 35 -28.91 39.72 23.36
N LYS A 36 -29.06 40.79 22.56
CA LYS A 36 -30.34 41.48 22.35
C LYS A 36 -31.29 40.68 21.45
N VAL A 37 -30.75 39.98 20.45
CA VAL A 37 -31.51 39.08 19.56
C VAL A 37 -31.94 37.82 20.31
N VAL A 38 -31.06 37.22 21.12
CA VAL A 38 -31.39 36.07 21.98
C VAL A 38 -32.49 36.42 22.98
N LYS A 39 -32.47 37.64 23.53
CA LYS A 39 -33.51 38.15 24.45
C LYS A 39 -34.86 38.40 23.76
N ALA A 40 -34.90 38.58 22.45
CA ALA A 40 -36.12 38.77 21.67
C ALA A 40 -36.76 37.43 21.22
N LEU A 41 -35.98 36.35 21.19
CA LEU A 41 -36.43 34.98 20.88
C LEU A 41 -36.87 34.19 22.12
N ASP A 42 -36.73 34.77 23.32
CA ASP A 42 -37.15 34.16 24.58
C ASP A 42 -38.66 34.38 24.82
N VAL A 43 -39.46 33.42 24.34
CA VAL A 43 -40.93 33.38 24.46
C VAL A 43 -41.40 33.33 25.92
N TYR A 44 -40.51 33.07 26.90
CA TYR A 44 -40.83 32.96 28.33
C TYR A 44 -40.32 34.13 29.19
N SER A 45 -40.06 35.30 28.59
CA SER A 45 -39.43 36.45 29.26
C SER A 45 -40.23 37.12 30.40
N ASN A 46 -41.41 36.65 30.78
CA ASN A 46 -42.11 37.09 32.01
C ASN A 46 -41.57 36.42 33.29
N SER A 47 -40.25 36.44 33.45
CA SER A 47 -39.50 35.81 34.56
C SER A 47 -39.42 36.64 35.85
N LYS A 48 -40.15 37.76 35.95
CA LYS A 48 -40.19 38.53 37.21
C LYS A 48 -40.74 37.70 38.38
N VAL A 49 -41.63 36.73 38.11
CA VAL A 49 -42.22 35.86 39.14
C VAL A 49 -41.36 34.63 39.47
N ALA A 50 -40.52 34.16 38.54
CA ALA A 50 -39.71 32.95 38.75
C ALA A 50 -38.44 33.19 39.58
N ARG A 51 -37.82 34.37 39.47
CA ARG A 51 -36.53 34.66 40.12
C ARG A 51 -36.64 34.95 41.62
N GLU A 52 -37.80 35.33 42.12
CA GLU A 52 -38.04 35.66 43.54
C GLU A 52 -38.39 34.43 44.41
N PHE A 53 -38.72 33.27 43.81
CA PHE A 53 -39.13 32.06 44.53
C PHE A 53 -38.29 30.81 44.23
N THR A 54 -37.13 30.94 43.57
CA THR A 54 -36.27 29.80 43.23
C THR A 54 -34.90 29.93 43.88
N GLU A 55 -34.81 29.68 45.19
CA GLU A 55 -33.53 29.29 45.78
C GLU A 55 -33.17 27.89 45.27
N ALA A 56 -32.28 27.81 44.28
CA ALA A 56 -31.84 26.53 43.74
C ALA A 56 -31.10 25.73 44.82
N SER A 57 -31.68 24.58 45.22
CA SER A 57 -31.04 23.57 46.05
C SER A 57 -29.64 23.23 45.52
N ASP A 58 -28.64 23.08 46.39
CA ASP A 58 -27.27 22.76 45.97
C ASP A 58 -27.19 21.44 45.19
N ARG A 59 -28.10 20.51 45.46
CA ARG A 59 -28.28 19.27 44.69
C ARG A 59 -28.75 19.53 43.25
N ALA A 60 -29.66 20.50 43.06
CA ALA A 60 -30.12 20.91 41.73
C ALA A 60 -28.99 21.59 40.93
N LYS A 61 -28.14 22.41 41.59
CA LYS A 61 -26.94 23.01 40.96
C LYS A 61 -25.89 21.98 40.57
N GLN A 62 -25.74 20.90 41.32
CA GLN A 62 -24.83 19.80 40.97
C GLN A 62 -25.36 18.99 39.79
N LEU A 63 -26.67 18.68 39.79
CA LEU A 63 -27.34 17.94 38.71
C LEU A 63 -27.27 18.70 37.37
N SER A 64 -27.50 20.02 37.37
CA SER A 64 -27.41 20.82 36.15
C SER A 64 -25.99 20.91 35.60
N ARG A 65 -24.97 21.08 36.47
CA ARG A 65 -23.55 21.04 36.08
C ARG A 65 -23.17 19.70 35.44
N PHE A 66 -23.61 18.60 36.04
CA PHE A 66 -23.42 17.27 35.46
C PHE A 66 -24.11 17.15 34.10
N GLY A 67 -25.34 17.64 33.99
CA GLY A 67 -26.09 17.69 32.74
C GLY A 67 -25.38 18.41 31.60
N TYR A 68 -24.87 19.62 31.85
CA TYR A 68 -24.09 20.37 30.86
C TYR A 68 -22.77 19.67 30.49
N ALA A 69 -22.11 19.01 31.44
CA ALA A 69 -20.90 18.23 31.17
C ALA A 69 -21.19 17.04 30.24
N VAL A 70 -22.25 16.27 30.52
CA VAL A 70 -22.70 15.16 29.65
C VAL A 70 -23.08 15.67 28.27
N MET A 71 -23.83 16.78 28.20
CA MET A 71 -24.20 17.42 26.93
C MET A 71 -22.96 17.83 26.12
N GLY A 72 -21.95 18.42 26.77
CA GLY A 72 -20.69 18.79 26.13
C GLY A 72 -19.92 17.59 25.58
N VAL A 73 -19.83 16.50 26.35
CA VAL A 73 -19.16 15.26 25.89
C VAL A 73 -19.86 14.65 24.69
N LEU A 74 -21.21 14.57 24.71
CA LEU A 74 -21.99 14.05 23.60
C LEU A 74 -21.86 14.92 22.35
N LEU A 75 -21.87 16.25 22.49
CA LEU A 75 -21.65 17.17 21.37
C LEU A 75 -20.26 16.99 20.76
N VAL A 76 -19.21 16.90 21.58
CA VAL A 76 -17.85 16.67 21.08
C VAL A 76 -17.75 15.31 20.38
N SER A 77 -18.38 14.27 20.93
CA SER A 77 -18.46 12.95 20.30
C SER A 77 -19.14 13.02 18.94
N GLU A 78 -20.25 13.74 18.84
CA GLU A 78 -21.03 13.86 17.61
C GLU A 78 -20.29 14.67 16.53
N VAL A 79 -19.62 15.76 16.93
CA VAL A 79 -18.78 16.53 16.02
C VAL A 79 -17.62 15.68 15.50
N ARG A 80 -16.98 14.87 16.35
CA ARG A 80 -15.95 13.91 15.92
C ARG A 80 -16.51 12.85 14.96
N ALA A 81 -17.70 12.33 15.23
CA ALA A 81 -18.37 11.36 14.36
C ALA A 81 -18.73 11.98 13.00
N TYR A 82 -19.20 13.23 12.98
CA TYR A 82 -19.49 13.99 11.76
C TYR A 82 -18.24 14.25 10.91
N LEU A 83 -17.11 14.53 11.55
CA LEU A 83 -15.82 14.73 10.86
C LEU A 83 -15.18 13.42 10.37
N ARG A 84 -15.63 12.27 10.88
CA ARG A 84 -15.16 10.96 10.41
C ARG A 84 -15.82 10.62 9.07
N VAL A 85 -15.01 10.16 8.12
CA VAL A 85 -15.50 9.62 6.84
C VAL A 85 -15.85 8.15 7.04
N GLU A 86 -17.07 7.76 6.66
CA GLU A 86 -17.52 6.36 6.69
C GLU A 86 -17.35 5.77 5.29
N GLU A 87 -16.63 4.66 5.18
CA GLU A 87 -16.50 3.89 3.94
C GLU A 87 -17.52 2.75 3.98
N ARG A 88 -18.32 2.63 2.91
CA ARG A 88 -19.28 1.53 2.74
C ARG A 88 -18.89 0.68 1.54
N ASP A 89 -18.78 -0.62 1.79
CA ASP A 89 -18.43 -1.63 0.82
C ASP A 89 -19.71 -2.28 0.27
N HIS A 90 -19.91 -2.17 -1.05
CA HIS A 90 -20.99 -2.82 -1.77
C HIS A 90 -20.43 -3.91 -2.68
N MET A 91 -21.06 -5.08 -2.71
CA MET A 91 -20.64 -6.18 -3.59
C MET A 91 -21.32 -6.06 -4.96
N VAL A 92 -20.53 -6.12 -6.02
CA VAL A 92 -20.95 -6.05 -7.43
C VAL A 92 -20.27 -7.18 -8.21
N VAL A 93 -20.82 -7.59 -9.35
CA VAL A 93 -20.15 -8.56 -10.23
C VAL A 93 -19.08 -7.85 -11.05
N ASP A 94 -17.91 -8.48 -11.19
CA ASP A 94 -16.88 -7.96 -12.09
C ASP A 94 -17.28 -8.25 -13.54
N THR A 95 -17.53 -7.21 -14.34
CA THR A 95 -17.86 -7.32 -15.77
C THR A 95 -16.64 -7.12 -16.67
N THR A 96 -15.45 -6.95 -16.10
CA THR A 96 -14.24 -6.63 -16.85
C THR A 96 -13.53 -7.90 -17.31
N LEU A 97 -13.70 -8.22 -18.59
CA LEU A 97 -13.07 -9.37 -19.23
C LEU A 97 -11.88 -8.91 -20.07
N GLY A 98 -10.79 -9.68 -20.04
CA GLY A 98 -9.64 -9.48 -20.93
C GLY A 98 -8.71 -8.32 -20.55
N GLU A 99 -8.83 -7.76 -19.35
CA GLU A 99 -7.89 -6.73 -18.86
C GLU A 99 -6.58 -7.36 -18.38
N ARG A 100 -5.54 -6.53 -18.28
CA ARG A 100 -4.25 -6.91 -17.70
C ARG A 100 -4.13 -6.39 -16.27
N LEU A 101 -3.38 -7.12 -15.46
CA LEU A 101 -3.11 -6.79 -14.07
C LEU A 101 -1.64 -6.39 -13.95
N ASN A 102 -1.40 -5.20 -13.41
CA ASN A 102 -0.05 -4.76 -13.07
C ASN A 102 0.31 -5.22 -11.65
N ILE A 103 1.37 -5.99 -11.47
CA ILE A 103 1.87 -6.43 -10.16
C ILE A 103 3.13 -5.63 -9.85
N THR A 104 3.07 -4.75 -8.86
CA THR A 104 4.24 -4.00 -8.39
C THR A 104 4.86 -4.73 -7.21
N LEU A 105 6.18 -4.99 -7.28
CA LEU A 105 6.89 -5.75 -6.26
C LEU A 105 8.20 -5.07 -5.86
N ASN A 106 8.51 -5.12 -4.58
CA ASN A 106 9.78 -4.75 -4.00
C ASN A 106 10.12 -5.76 -2.90
N VAL A 107 10.95 -6.74 -3.24
CA VAL A 107 11.31 -7.87 -2.38
C VAL A 107 12.82 -7.98 -2.27
N SER A 108 13.36 -8.17 -1.08
CA SER A 108 14.79 -8.39 -0.87
C SER A 108 15.07 -9.78 -0.35
N PHE A 109 16.12 -10.42 -0.86
CA PHE A 109 16.60 -11.74 -0.50
C PHE A 109 17.98 -11.59 0.16
N PRO A 110 18.08 -11.58 1.50
CA PRO A 110 19.33 -11.34 2.22
C PRO A 110 20.46 -12.32 1.94
N ALA A 111 20.11 -13.58 1.68
CA ALA A 111 21.06 -14.67 1.58
C ALA A 111 21.40 -15.06 0.13
N LEU A 112 20.62 -14.58 -0.85
CA LEU A 112 20.81 -14.90 -2.26
C LEU A 112 21.59 -13.80 -2.97
N LYS A 113 22.39 -14.20 -3.96
CA LYS A 113 23.04 -13.26 -4.90
C LYS A 113 22.05 -12.85 -5.98
N CYS A 114 22.22 -11.68 -6.59
CA CYS A 114 21.32 -11.24 -7.68
C CYS A 114 21.37 -12.16 -8.91
N SER A 115 22.50 -12.83 -9.15
CA SER A 115 22.64 -13.84 -10.21
C SER A 115 21.86 -15.14 -9.96
N GLN A 116 21.37 -15.35 -8.73
CA GLN A 116 20.56 -16.52 -8.35
C GLN A 116 19.06 -16.19 -8.25
N VAL A 117 18.70 -14.89 -8.32
CA VAL A 117 17.32 -14.43 -8.24
C VAL A 117 16.78 -14.32 -9.67
N HIS A 118 16.14 -15.38 -10.12
CA HIS A 118 15.36 -15.41 -11.37
C HIS A 118 13.89 -15.21 -11.02
N LEU A 119 13.23 -14.26 -11.68
CA LEU A 119 11.81 -13.96 -11.46
C LEU A 119 11.02 -14.48 -12.65
N ASP A 120 10.11 -15.40 -12.36
CA ASP A 120 9.24 -16.00 -13.36
C ASP A 120 7.78 -15.80 -13.00
N ALA A 121 6.91 -15.81 -14.01
CA ALA A 121 5.47 -15.80 -13.84
C ALA A 121 4.80 -16.66 -14.91
N MET A 122 3.72 -17.32 -14.49
CA MET A 122 2.95 -18.26 -15.27
C MET A 122 1.49 -18.15 -14.86
N ASP A 123 0.60 -18.02 -15.83
CA ASP A 123 -0.84 -18.04 -15.57
C ASP A 123 -1.43 -19.46 -15.63
N VAL A 124 -2.71 -19.59 -15.29
CA VAL A 124 -3.44 -20.87 -15.36
C VAL A 124 -3.58 -21.43 -16.78
N ALA A 125 -3.45 -20.60 -17.81
CA ALA A 125 -3.44 -21.05 -19.21
C ALA A 125 -2.08 -21.64 -19.60
N GLY A 126 -1.07 -21.46 -18.76
CA GLY A 126 0.30 -21.88 -19.01
C GLY A 126 1.08 -20.90 -19.89
N ASP A 127 0.56 -19.69 -20.09
CA ASP A 127 1.27 -18.65 -20.81
C ASP A 127 2.44 -18.16 -19.96
N TYR A 128 3.64 -18.28 -20.54
CA TYR A 128 4.88 -17.79 -19.98
C TYR A 128 5.24 -16.44 -20.61
N HIS A 129 5.68 -15.48 -19.78
CA HIS A 129 6.07 -14.15 -20.23
C HIS A 129 7.60 -14.00 -20.21
N PRO A 130 8.33 -14.31 -21.32
CA PRO A 130 9.80 -14.34 -21.34
C PRO A 130 10.50 -12.98 -21.18
N TYR A 131 9.77 -11.86 -21.21
CA TYR A 131 10.35 -10.51 -21.19
C TYR A 131 10.02 -9.71 -19.91
N MET A 132 9.63 -10.38 -18.84
CA MET A 132 9.26 -9.72 -17.57
C MET A 132 10.42 -8.98 -16.89
N GLU A 133 11.68 -9.32 -17.20
CA GLU A 133 12.84 -8.67 -16.60
C GLU A 133 13.03 -7.21 -17.07
N GLN A 134 12.38 -6.76 -18.16
CA GLN A 134 12.55 -5.40 -18.68
C GLN A 134 12.08 -4.30 -17.70
N HIS A 135 11.10 -4.61 -16.85
CA HIS A 135 10.51 -3.66 -15.90
C HIS A 135 10.92 -3.93 -14.45
N VAL A 136 11.83 -4.89 -14.23
CA VAL A 136 12.28 -5.31 -12.91
C VAL A 136 13.79 -5.15 -12.80
N ARG A 137 14.23 -4.35 -11.84
CA ARG A 137 15.65 -4.10 -11.58
C ARG A 137 16.12 -4.93 -10.38
N LYS A 138 17.25 -5.61 -10.57
CA LYS A 138 17.99 -6.31 -9.51
C LYS A 138 19.08 -5.37 -9.00
N ARG A 139 19.12 -5.12 -7.70
CA ARG A 139 20.13 -4.27 -7.05
C ARG A 139 20.74 -4.99 -5.87
N ARG A 140 22.02 -4.73 -5.60
CA ARG A 140 22.69 -5.28 -4.43
C ARG A 140 22.02 -4.77 -3.15
N TRP A 141 21.83 -5.65 -2.18
CA TRP A 141 21.19 -5.33 -0.90
C TRP A 141 22.05 -5.78 0.28
N ARG A 142 22.18 -4.95 1.32
CA ARG A 142 22.89 -5.29 2.57
C ARG A 142 22.22 -4.59 3.75
N GLU A 143 21.89 -5.34 4.80
CA GLU A 143 21.46 -4.82 6.11
C GLU A 143 20.40 -3.70 6.03
N GLY A 144 19.37 -3.89 5.19
CA GLY A 144 18.27 -2.94 5.05
C GLY A 144 18.54 -1.75 4.13
N ARG A 145 19.70 -1.69 3.46
CA ARG A 145 20.02 -0.66 2.46
C ARG A 145 20.32 -1.27 1.10
N ILE A 146 19.94 -0.52 0.06
CA ILE A 146 20.34 -0.81 -1.31
C ILE A 146 21.74 -0.22 -1.49
N ILE A 147 22.65 -1.02 -2.01
CA ILE A 147 23.99 -0.54 -2.39
C ILE A 147 23.86 -0.07 -3.83
N GLU A 148 23.97 1.24 -4.03
CA GLU A 148 24.04 1.82 -5.37
C GLU A 148 25.38 1.41 -5.99
N GLU A 149 25.32 0.80 -7.17
CA GLU A 149 26.53 0.53 -7.95
C GLU A 149 27.06 1.88 -8.47
N PRO A 150 28.38 2.11 -8.42
CA PRO A 150 28.96 3.33 -8.99
C PRO A 150 28.59 3.42 -10.47
N GLU A 151 28.24 4.63 -10.95
CA GLU A 151 28.01 4.90 -12.38
C GLU A 151 29.20 4.38 -13.18
N GLU A 152 28.91 3.61 -14.24
CA GLU A 152 29.90 2.97 -15.11
C GLU A 152 30.90 4.00 -15.64
N THR A 153 32.10 4.01 -15.07
CA THR A 153 33.26 4.69 -15.65
C THR A 153 33.70 3.88 -16.86
N ASN A 154 33.52 4.44 -18.06
CA ASN A 154 34.03 4.00 -19.37
C ASN A 154 35.00 2.80 -19.31
N VAL A 155 34.44 1.58 -19.28
CA VAL A 155 35.19 0.32 -19.11
C VAL A 155 35.73 -0.09 -20.47
N GLU A 156 37.04 -0.35 -20.52
CA GLU A 156 37.71 -0.89 -21.70
C GLU A 156 37.09 -2.23 -22.11
N CYS A 157 36.63 -2.30 -23.36
CA CYS A 157 35.85 -3.39 -23.97
C CYS A 157 36.55 -4.76 -23.82
N GLY A 158 35.99 -5.63 -22.95
CA GLY A 158 36.57 -6.92 -22.53
C GLY A 158 36.37 -8.08 -23.51
N SER A 159 37.19 -9.14 -23.41
CA SER A 159 37.08 -10.30 -24.31
C SER A 159 35.81 -11.14 -24.06
N CYS A 160 35.19 -11.67 -25.12
CA CYS A 160 34.11 -12.64 -25.05
C CYS A 160 34.60 -14.10 -24.97
N PHE A 161 35.88 -14.35 -24.71
CA PHE A 161 36.45 -15.70 -24.57
C PHE A 161 36.13 -16.64 -25.75
N GLY A 162 36.12 -16.13 -26.98
CA GLY A 162 35.83 -16.90 -28.19
C GLY A 162 34.34 -16.92 -28.59
N ALA A 163 33.47 -16.25 -27.83
CA ALA A 163 32.05 -16.07 -28.16
C ALA A 163 31.77 -14.86 -29.07
N GLU A 164 32.81 -14.16 -29.55
CA GLU A 164 32.66 -13.03 -30.48
C GLU A 164 31.98 -13.45 -31.80
N THR A 165 31.23 -12.52 -32.40
CA THR A 165 30.61 -12.62 -33.73
C THR A 165 30.97 -11.40 -34.58
N THR A 166 30.60 -11.40 -35.87
CA THR A 166 30.83 -10.24 -36.75
C THR A 166 30.14 -8.96 -36.27
N THR A 167 29.06 -9.09 -35.50
CA THR A 167 28.30 -7.98 -34.91
C THR A 167 28.65 -7.70 -33.45
N LEU A 168 29.05 -8.71 -32.67
CA LEU A 168 29.46 -8.56 -31.26
C LEU A 168 30.97 -8.79 -31.13
N LYS A 169 31.72 -7.69 -31.06
CA LYS A 169 33.19 -7.72 -31.01
C LYS A 169 33.76 -7.90 -29.60
N CYS A 170 33.00 -7.58 -28.55
CA CYS A 170 33.46 -7.66 -27.17
C CYS A 170 32.32 -7.77 -26.16
N CYS A 171 32.69 -8.16 -24.94
CA CYS A 171 31.78 -8.43 -23.84
C CYS A 171 32.31 -7.73 -22.58
N ASP A 172 31.73 -6.56 -22.34
CA ASP A 172 31.98 -5.65 -21.21
C ASP A 172 31.32 -6.12 -19.90
N THR A 173 30.08 -6.59 -19.98
CA THR A 173 29.26 -7.00 -18.84
C THR A 173 29.15 -8.52 -18.77
N CYS A 174 28.92 -9.05 -17.56
CA CYS A 174 28.63 -10.47 -17.38
C CYS A 174 27.38 -10.90 -18.17
N GLU A 175 26.42 -10.00 -18.35
CA GLU A 175 25.21 -10.27 -19.13
C GLU A 175 25.49 -10.35 -20.62
N SER A 176 26.28 -9.43 -21.20
CA SER A 176 26.65 -9.49 -22.62
C SER A 176 27.43 -10.77 -22.95
N LEU A 177 28.34 -11.17 -22.06
CA LEU A 177 29.10 -12.41 -22.16
C LEU A 177 28.22 -13.67 -22.11
N THR A 178 27.30 -13.73 -21.16
CA THR A 178 26.42 -14.90 -20.99
C THR A 178 25.43 -15.03 -22.14
N ARG A 179 24.91 -13.91 -22.67
CA ARG A 179 24.11 -13.91 -23.91
C ARG A 179 24.90 -14.41 -25.12
N ALA A 180 26.17 -14.02 -25.26
CA ALA A 180 27.03 -14.48 -26.35
C ALA A 180 27.26 -16.00 -26.30
N TYR A 181 27.51 -16.56 -25.11
CA TYR A 181 27.65 -18.00 -24.91
C TYR A 181 26.34 -18.75 -25.16
N ALA A 182 25.22 -18.21 -24.68
CA ALA A 182 23.90 -18.80 -24.91
C ALA A 182 23.53 -18.82 -26.41
N ALA A 183 23.86 -17.77 -27.16
CA ALA A 183 23.64 -17.70 -28.60
C ALA A 183 24.45 -18.76 -29.38
N LYS A 184 25.62 -19.17 -28.88
CA LYS A 184 26.42 -20.29 -29.41
C LYS A 184 26.00 -21.67 -28.86
N GLY A 185 25.01 -21.72 -27.95
CA GLY A 185 24.59 -22.95 -27.28
C GLY A 185 25.63 -23.51 -26.31
N TRP A 186 26.59 -22.70 -25.87
CA TRP A 186 27.64 -23.11 -24.93
C TRP A 186 27.17 -22.97 -23.47
N SER A 187 27.76 -23.76 -22.58
CA SER A 187 27.46 -23.69 -21.14
C SER A 187 27.90 -22.33 -20.57
N THR A 188 26.96 -21.60 -19.96
CA THR A 188 27.23 -20.31 -19.32
C THR A 188 27.79 -20.46 -17.90
N GLY A 189 27.73 -21.66 -17.32
CA GLY A 189 28.11 -21.92 -15.92
C GLY A 189 29.59 -21.69 -15.64
N ASP A 190 30.49 -22.15 -16.51
CA ASP A 190 31.94 -22.01 -16.31
C ASP A 190 32.39 -20.56 -16.45
N VAL A 191 31.79 -19.84 -17.40
CA VAL A 191 32.09 -18.44 -17.66
C VAL A 191 31.57 -17.54 -16.55
N LYS A 192 30.34 -17.77 -16.04
CA LYS A 192 29.79 -17.04 -14.88
C LYS A 192 30.68 -17.17 -13.62
N ARG A 193 31.43 -18.28 -13.49
CA ARG A 193 32.34 -18.53 -12.36
C ARG A 193 33.73 -17.93 -12.55
N ASN A 194 34.28 -18.04 -13.77
CA ASN A 194 35.70 -17.78 -14.00
C ASN A 194 35.99 -16.44 -14.68
N ALA A 195 34.99 -15.83 -15.34
CA ALA A 195 35.21 -14.58 -16.07
C ALA A 195 35.36 -13.38 -15.10
N PRO A 196 36.39 -12.54 -15.26
CA PRO A 196 36.61 -11.37 -14.40
C PRO A 196 35.45 -10.35 -14.47
N GLN A 197 34.81 -10.19 -15.64
CA GLN A 197 33.61 -9.38 -15.81
C GLN A 197 32.38 -9.91 -15.05
N CYS A 198 32.41 -11.17 -14.61
CA CYS A 198 31.39 -11.77 -13.73
C CYS A 198 31.82 -11.81 -12.25
N ALA A 199 33.12 -11.71 -11.96
CA ALA A 199 33.67 -11.86 -10.61
C ALA A 199 33.31 -10.69 -9.67
N GLN A 200 33.28 -9.44 -10.16
CA GLN A 200 32.95 -8.27 -9.33
C GLN A 200 31.51 -8.27 -8.77
N HIS A 201 30.55 -8.87 -9.48
CA HIS A 201 29.17 -9.01 -9.00
C HIS A 201 28.95 -10.23 -8.08
N ASN A 202 29.94 -11.12 -7.94
CA ASN A 202 29.76 -12.44 -7.33
C ASN A 202 29.97 -12.50 -5.80
N GLU A 203 30.45 -11.43 -5.15
CA GLU A 203 30.84 -11.49 -3.73
C GLU A 203 29.76 -11.01 -2.76
N ALA A 204 28.74 -10.31 -3.26
CA ALA A 204 27.68 -9.75 -2.43
C ALA A 204 26.58 -10.77 -2.11
N LYS A 205 26.44 -11.14 -0.84
CA LYS A 205 25.17 -11.74 -0.36
C LYS A 205 24.13 -10.63 -0.21
N GLY A 206 22.96 -10.83 -0.80
CA GLY A 206 21.83 -9.92 -0.70
C GLY A 206 21.43 -9.29 -2.04
N CYS A 207 20.20 -9.52 -2.46
CA CYS A 207 19.62 -8.93 -3.67
C CYS A 207 18.26 -8.29 -3.40
N ASN A 208 18.03 -7.09 -3.93
CA ASN A 208 16.74 -6.41 -3.99
C ASN A 208 16.17 -6.54 -5.40
N LEU A 209 14.95 -7.02 -5.50
CA LEU A 209 14.17 -7.14 -6.72
C LEU A 209 13.04 -6.11 -6.65
N ALA A 210 13.09 -5.09 -7.50
CA ALA A 210 12.11 -3.99 -7.48
C ALA A 210 11.66 -3.64 -8.89
N GLY A 211 10.35 -3.53 -9.09
CA GLY A 211 9.77 -3.20 -10.38
C GLY A 211 8.31 -3.59 -10.47
N TRP A 212 7.83 -3.80 -11.69
CA TRP A 212 6.46 -4.18 -11.95
C TRP A 212 6.36 -5.21 -13.08
N LEU A 213 5.29 -5.99 -13.06
CA LEU A 213 4.99 -7.06 -14.01
C LEU A 213 3.60 -6.85 -14.59
N GLU A 214 3.46 -6.96 -15.91
CA GLU A 214 2.16 -6.92 -16.56
C GLU A 214 1.75 -8.34 -16.92
N VAL A 215 0.68 -8.83 -16.29
CA VAL A 215 0.18 -10.20 -16.50
C VAL A 215 -1.29 -10.17 -16.91
N ASN A 216 -1.77 -11.26 -17.49
CA ASN A 216 -3.20 -11.44 -17.72
C ASN A 216 -3.96 -11.40 -16.38
N LYS A 217 -5.14 -10.75 -16.35
CA LYS A 217 -6.02 -10.68 -15.17
C LYS A 217 -6.76 -12.01 -14.97
N VAL A 218 -6.00 -13.08 -14.77
CA VAL A 218 -6.46 -14.45 -14.48
C VAL A 218 -5.62 -15.01 -13.34
N GLY A 219 -6.05 -16.14 -12.74
CA GLY A 219 -5.24 -16.82 -11.75
C GLY A 219 -3.86 -17.17 -12.29
N GLY A 220 -2.84 -17.13 -11.43
CA GLY A 220 -1.47 -17.39 -11.83
C GLY A 220 -0.52 -17.48 -10.66
N ASN A 221 0.76 -17.60 -10.96
CA ASN A 221 1.81 -17.49 -9.96
C ASN A 221 3.00 -16.74 -10.54
N PHE A 222 3.66 -15.96 -9.69
CA PHE A 222 5.02 -15.53 -9.96
C PHE A 222 5.93 -16.05 -8.84
N HIS A 223 7.17 -16.34 -9.15
CA HIS A 223 8.07 -16.99 -8.22
C HIS A 223 9.53 -16.66 -8.47
N VAL A 224 10.30 -16.78 -7.40
CA VAL A 224 11.76 -16.80 -7.43
C VAL A 224 12.19 -18.18 -6.97
N ALA A 225 12.77 -18.96 -7.88
CA ALA A 225 13.17 -20.33 -7.61
C ALA A 225 14.65 -20.57 -7.97
N LEU A 226 15.16 -21.71 -7.51
CA LEU A 226 16.51 -22.14 -7.84
C LEU A 226 16.60 -22.55 -9.32
N GLY A 227 17.55 -21.95 -10.03
CA GLY A 227 17.85 -22.29 -11.42
C GLY A 227 17.38 -21.22 -12.39
N GLU A 228 17.91 -21.30 -13.61
CA GLU A 228 17.46 -20.46 -14.71
C GLU A 228 16.28 -21.16 -15.40
N SER A 229 15.23 -20.40 -15.64
CA SER A 229 14.05 -20.88 -16.36
C SER A 229 14.34 -21.02 -17.85
N THR A 230 13.94 -22.14 -18.46
CA THR A 230 13.99 -22.31 -19.91
C THR A 230 12.74 -23.02 -20.39
N VAL A 231 12.25 -22.65 -21.57
CA VAL A 231 11.19 -23.38 -22.24
C VAL A 231 11.83 -24.44 -23.12
N ARG A 232 11.56 -25.73 -22.83
CA ARG A 232 11.90 -26.86 -23.71
C ARG A 232 10.65 -27.68 -23.97
N ASP A 233 10.38 -28.01 -25.23
CA ASP A 233 9.22 -28.82 -25.64
C ASP A 233 7.87 -28.28 -25.11
N ASN A 234 7.63 -26.96 -25.23
CA ASN A 234 6.45 -26.28 -24.68
C ASN A 234 6.26 -26.43 -23.15
N ARG A 235 7.29 -26.87 -22.43
CA ARG A 235 7.26 -26.99 -20.97
C ARG A 235 8.23 -26.01 -20.34
N PHE A 236 7.70 -25.27 -19.37
CA PHE A 236 8.48 -24.41 -18.50
C PHE A 236 9.27 -25.26 -17.50
N ILE A 237 10.60 -25.21 -17.56
CA ILE A 237 11.48 -25.99 -16.68
C ILE A 237 12.54 -25.10 -16.04
N HIS A 238 12.84 -25.38 -14.77
CA HIS A 238 13.98 -24.81 -14.07
C HIS A 238 15.18 -25.73 -14.24
N GLN A 239 16.27 -25.23 -14.81
CA GLN A 239 17.53 -25.97 -14.90
C GLN A 239 18.36 -25.66 -13.66
N PHE A 240 18.53 -26.66 -12.79
CA PHE A 240 19.35 -26.52 -11.58
C PHE A 240 20.08 -27.82 -11.24
N ASN A 241 21.20 -27.69 -10.52
CA ASN A 241 21.88 -28.83 -9.93
C ASN A 241 21.33 -29.09 -8.51
N PRO A 242 20.82 -30.30 -8.20
CA PRO A 242 20.33 -30.63 -6.86
C PRO A 242 21.36 -30.41 -5.74
N THR A 243 22.67 -30.47 -6.02
CA THR A 243 23.71 -30.20 -5.00
C THR A 243 23.72 -28.75 -4.53
N ASP A 244 23.17 -27.83 -5.33
CA ASP A 244 23.12 -26.40 -5.02
C ASP A 244 21.88 -26.04 -4.20
N ALA A 245 20.90 -26.95 -4.09
CA ALA A 245 19.66 -26.74 -3.36
C ALA A 245 19.88 -26.36 -1.87
N PRO A 246 20.76 -27.03 -1.10
CA PRO A 246 21.03 -26.65 0.29
C PRO A 246 21.55 -25.22 0.47
N ALA A 247 22.23 -24.67 -0.53
CA ALA A 247 22.77 -23.31 -0.50
C ALA A 247 21.71 -22.23 -0.84
N PHE A 248 20.55 -22.63 -1.38
CA PHE A 248 19.50 -21.70 -1.79
C PHE A 248 18.61 -21.33 -0.61
N ASN A 249 18.98 -20.28 0.12
CA ASN A 249 18.22 -19.81 1.28
C ASN A 249 17.06 -18.89 0.86
N VAL A 250 15.83 -19.33 1.14
CA VAL A 250 14.58 -18.63 0.77
C VAL A 250 14.14 -17.52 1.76
N SER A 251 15.02 -17.08 2.66
CA SER A 251 14.77 -15.91 3.50
C SER A 251 14.57 -14.67 2.65
N HIS A 252 13.55 -13.88 2.96
CA HIS A 252 13.18 -12.71 2.17
C HIS A 252 12.45 -11.66 3.00
N VAL A 253 12.44 -10.44 2.49
CA VAL A 253 11.75 -9.27 3.03
C VAL A 253 10.88 -8.69 1.94
N ILE A 254 9.57 -8.66 2.14
CA ILE A 254 8.61 -8.03 1.24
C ILE A 254 8.46 -6.58 1.70
N HIS A 255 9.10 -5.65 1.00
CA HIS A 255 8.97 -4.22 1.30
C HIS A 255 7.65 -3.66 0.80
N ASP A 256 7.29 -4.04 -0.43
CA ASP A 256 6.02 -3.67 -1.04
C ASP A 256 5.58 -4.77 -2.02
N LEU A 257 4.27 -5.04 -2.04
CA LEU A 257 3.65 -5.91 -3.03
C LEU A 257 2.21 -5.47 -3.21
N SER A 258 1.88 -5.01 -4.41
CA SER A 258 0.54 -4.53 -4.77
C SER A 258 0.10 -5.08 -6.11
N PHE A 259 -1.23 -5.16 -6.27
CA PHE A 259 -1.90 -5.64 -7.46
C PHE A 259 -2.75 -4.49 -7.99
N GLY A 260 -2.37 -3.90 -9.11
CA GLY A 260 -2.88 -2.63 -9.62
C GLY A 260 -2.48 -1.43 -8.76
N ASP A 261 -3.11 -0.30 -9.05
CA ASP A 261 -2.82 0.96 -8.38
C ASP A 261 -3.44 1.01 -6.97
N PRO A 262 -2.67 1.24 -5.89
CA PRO A 262 -3.21 1.35 -4.54
C PRO A 262 -3.98 2.67 -4.36
N TYR A 263 -4.96 2.68 -3.46
CA TYR A 263 -5.68 3.89 -3.06
C TYR A 263 -5.37 4.29 -1.60
N PRO A 264 -5.58 5.58 -1.22
CA PRO A 264 -5.28 6.05 0.13
C PRO A 264 -6.09 5.32 1.21
N GLY A 265 -5.41 4.70 2.17
CA GLY A 265 -6.04 3.94 3.24
C GLY A 265 -6.29 2.46 2.93
N MET A 266 -5.91 1.98 1.74
CA MET A 266 -5.90 0.56 1.43
C MET A 266 -4.92 -0.20 2.35
N ALA A 267 -5.36 -1.30 2.95
CA ALA A 267 -4.48 -2.21 3.67
C ALA A 267 -3.61 -3.02 2.69
N LEU A 268 -2.29 -3.00 2.89
CA LEU A 268 -1.32 -3.81 2.14
C LEU A 268 -0.72 -4.87 3.07
N PRO A 269 -1.36 -6.05 3.22
CA PRO A 269 -1.07 -6.96 4.32
C PRO A 269 0.28 -7.68 4.21
N LEU A 270 0.91 -7.72 3.03
CA LEU A 270 2.27 -8.27 2.85
C LEU A 270 3.39 -7.22 3.04
N ARG A 271 3.04 -5.93 3.18
CA ARG A 271 4.00 -4.83 3.26
C ARG A 271 4.84 -4.91 4.54
N GLY A 272 6.16 -4.85 4.40
CA GLY A 272 7.11 -4.93 5.51
C GLY A 272 7.28 -6.32 6.12
N MET A 273 6.79 -7.37 5.48
CA MET A 273 6.89 -8.73 6.02
C MET A 273 8.33 -9.27 5.90
N VAL A 274 8.87 -9.79 7.00
CA VAL A 274 10.18 -10.45 7.04
C VAL A 274 10.01 -11.94 7.30
N LYS A 275 10.62 -12.78 6.46
CA LYS A 275 10.68 -14.23 6.65
C LYS A 275 12.11 -14.70 6.70
N ASN A 276 12.46 -15.37 7.79
CA ASN A 276 13.79 -15.90 8.05
C ASN A 276 13.72 -17.43 8.11
N CYS A 277 14.32 -18.08 7.12
CA CYS A 277 14.41 -19.53 7.00
C CYS A 277 15.85 -19.94 7.37
N ARG A 278 16.15 -20.00 8.67
CA ARG A 278 17.52 -20.16 9.20
C ARG A 278 18.10 -21.57 9.06
N GLU A 279 17.26 -22.59 9.06
CA GLU A 279 17.70 -23.98 9.28
C GLU A 279 17.35 -24.94 8.12
N SER A 280 16.66 -24.47 7.09
CA SER A 280 16.32 -25.31 5.93
C SER A 280 16.01 -24.46 4.70
N THR A 281 16.62 -24.79 3.56
CA THR A 281 16.09 -24.42 2.25
C THR A 281 14.74 -25.12 2.03
N GLY A 282 13.88 -24.60 1.17
CA GLY A 282 12.57 -25.17 0.93
C GLY A 282 11.70 -24.36 0.00
N LEU A 283 10.44 -24.75 -0.07
CA LEU A 283 9.41 -24.09 -0.85
C LEU A 283 8.54 -23.22 0.05
N TYR A 284 8.62 -21.91 -0.12
CA TYR A 284 7.77 -20.93 0.55
C TYR A 284 6.68 -20.46 -0.41
N GLN A 285 5.41 -20.63 -0.05
CA GLN A 285 4.28 -20.29 -0.91
C GLN A 285 3.36 -19.29 -0.20
N TYR A 286 3.04 -18.20 -0.88
CA TYR A 286 1.95 -17.29 -0.55
C TYR A 286 0.75 -17.61 -1.43
N PHE A 287 -0.40 -17.87 -0.82
CA PHE A 287 -1.67 -18.00 -1.51
C PHE A 287 -2.45 -16.71 -1.34
N ILE A 288 -2.53 -15.92 -2.41
CA ILE A 288 -3.10 -14.58 -2.44
C ILE A 288 -4.47 -14.65 -3.11
N LYS A 289 -5.49 -14.12 -2.44
CA LYS A 289 -6.83 -13.95 -3.01
C LYS A 289 -7.04 -12.48 -3.34
N LEU A 290 -7.14 -12.19 -4.63
CA LEU A 290 -7.35 -10.86 -5.18
C LEU A 290 -8.85 -10.57 -5.28
N VAL A 291 -9.24 -9.38 -4.83
CA VAL A 291 -10.61 -8.86 -4.90
C VAL A 291 -10.60 -7.57 -5.69
N PRO A 292 -11.08 -7.58 -6.95
CA PRO A 292 -11.28 -6.36 -7.73
C PRO A 292 -12.09 -5.35 -6.94
N THR A 293 -11.68 -4.10 -6.98
CA THR A 293 -12.26 -3.03 -6.18
C THR A 293 -12.47 -1.79 -7.04
N LEU A 294 -13.64 -1.16 -6.95
CA LEU A 294 -13.92 0.15 -7.51
C LEU A 294 -13.88 1.17 -6.39
N TYR A 295 -12.92 2.09 -6.44
CA TYR A 295 -12.80 3.14 -5.45
C TYR A 295 -13.28 4.48 -5.99
N THR A 296 -14.14 5.15 -5.23
CA THR A 296 -14.64 6.50 -5.53
C THR A 296 -14.12 7.48 -4.49
N SER A 297 -13.24 8.40 -4.90
CA SER A 297 -12.64 9.38 -3.97
C SER A 297 -13.63 10.45 -3.50
N SER A 298 -14.58 10.81 -4.38
CA SER A 298 -15.62 11.81 -4.16
C SER A 298 -16.86 11.38 -4.95
N PRO A 299 -18.09 11.72 -4.52
CA PRO A 299 -19.31 11.38 -5.26
C PRO A 299 -19.32 11.86 -6.72
N SER A 300 -18.58 12.92 -7.04
CA SER A 300 -18.46 13.48 -8.39
C SER A 300 -17.22 13.01 -9.17
N ALA A 301 -16.32 12.26 -8.54
CA ALA A 301 -15.11 11.77 -9.20
C ALA A 301 -15.39 10.47 -9.95
N ALA A 302 -14.76 10.28 -11.10
CA ALA A 302 -14.81 9.00 -11.80
C ALA A 302 -14.25 7.88 -10.90
N PRO A 303 -14.93 6.73 -10.80
CA PRO A 303 -14.39 5.58 -10.08
C PRO A 303 -13.12 5.10 -10.79
N PHE A 304 -12.08 4.78 -10.02
CA PHE A 304 -10.92 4.07 -10.57
C PHE A 304 -10.85 2.66 -10.01
N ARG A 305 -10.27 1.77 -10.81
CA ARG A 305 -10.16 0.35 -10.50
C ARG A 305 -8.86 0.07 -9.77
N THR A 306 -8.97 -0.80 -8.78
CA THR A 306 -7.89 -1.18 -7.89
C THR A 306 -8.13 -2.60 -7.42
N THR A 307 -7.16 -3.24 -6.76
CA THR A 307 -7.31 -4.61 -6.28
C THR A 307 -6.89 -4.68 -4.82
N ARG A 308 -7.82 -5.11 -3.96
CA ARG A 308 -7.50 -5.50 -2.58
C ARG A 308 -7.08 -6.96 -2.58
N TYR A 309 -6.32 -7.37 -1.58
CA TYR A 309 -5.97 -8.77 -1.45
C TYR A 309 -5.88 -9.22 0.01
N SER A 310 -6.09 -10.52 0.19
CA SER A 310 -5.79 -11.24 1.41
C SER A 310 -4.82 -12.37 1.08
N PHE A 311 -4.13 -12.90 2.09
CA PHE A 311 -3.16 -13.95 1.85
C PHE A 311 -3.12 -14.98 2.97
N THR A 312 -2.70 -16.19 2.62
CA THR A 312 -2.19 -17.21 3.54
C THR A 312 -0.82 -17.64 3.07
N HIS A 313 -0.04 -18.32 3.92
CA HIS A 313 1.30 -18.77 3.54
C HIS A 313 1.58 -20.18 4.05
N ARG A 314 2.45 -20.89 3.35
CA ARG A 314 2.90 -22.23 3.69
C ARG A 314 4.37 -22.38 3.39
N PHE A 315 5.13 -22.92 4.34
CA PHE A 315 6.51 -23.32 4.14
C PHE A 315 6.62 -24.84 4.11
N ARG A 316 7.34 -25.39 3.14
CA ARG A 316 7.69 -26.81 3.06
C ARG A 316 9.22 -26.91 3.04
N PRO A 317 9.87 -27.35 4.12
CA PRO A 317 11.31 -27.53 4.12
C PRO A 317 11.70 -28.63 3.12
N LEU A 318 12.86 -28.48 2.47
CA LEU A 318 13.51 -29.60 1.82
C LEU A 318 14.00 -30.54 2.91
N GLN A 319 13.39 -31.72 3.02
CA GLN A 319 13.97 -32.80 3.81
C GLN A 319 15.27 -33.23 3.13
N GLN A 320 16.39 -32.84 3.70
CA GLN A 320 17.67 -33.47 3.40
C GLN A 320 17.50 -34.94 3.83
N GLN A 321 17.66 -35.88 2.89
CA GLN A 321 17.64 -37.31 3.20
C GLN A 321 18.77 -37.61 4.20
N GLN A 322 18.48 -37.50 5.49
CA GLN A 322 19.15 -38.28 6.50
C GLN A 322 18.34 -39.57 6.60
N GLU A 323 18.97 -40.63 6.10
CA GLU A 323 18.69 -42.04 6.38
C GLU A 323 17.45 -42.67 5.72
N ALA A 324 17.62 -43.02 4.43
CA ALA A 324 17.02 -44.23 3.86
C ALA A 324 18.13 -45.24 3.50
N VAL A 325 19.03 -45.48 4.46
CA VAL A 325 20.03 -46.56 4.42
C VAL A 325 19.88 -47.35 5.71
N GLU A 326 19.03 -48.37 5.68
CA GLU A 326 18.91 -49.56 6.55
C GLU A 326 17.45 -50.02 6.39
N HIS A 327 17.05 -51.11 5.74
CA HIS A 327 17.69 -52.33 5.26
C HIS A 327 17.23 -52.59 3.82
N ARG A 328 18.16 -52.94 2.95
CA ARG A 328 17.88 -53.29 1.55
C ARG A 328 17.67 -54.79 1.43
N ASP A 329 16.49 -55.27 1.80
CA ASP A 329 16.08 -56.63 1.42
C ASP A 329 15.74 -56.65 -0.07
N HIS A 330 16.42 -57.55 -0.78
CA HIS A 330 16.50 -57.62 -2.23
C HIS A 330 15.22 -58.09 -2.93
N HIS A 331 14.01 -57.87 -2.43
CA HIS A 331 12.80 -58.34 -3.12
C HIS A 331 11.61 -57.39 -2.99
N ALA A 332 11.61 -56.29 -3.74
CA ALA A 332 10.38 -55.58 -4.11
C ALA A 332 10.59 -54.73 -5.37
N HIS A 333 9.99 -55.17 -6.49
CA HIS A 333 9.73 -54.31 -7.66
C HIS A 333 8.59 -53.33 -7.36
N ALA A 334 8.72 -52.55 -6.29
CA ALA A 334 7.90 -51.36 -6.10
C ALA A 334 8.62 -50.23 -6.82
N ARG A 335 7.98 -49.66 -7.85
CA ARG A 335 8.41 -48.40 -8.45
C ARG A 335 8.46 -47.35 -7.34
N ALA A 336 9.64 -47.16 -6.76
CA ALA A 336 9.93 -46.03 -5.90
C ALA A 336 9.76 -44.80 -6.78
N HIS A 337 8.60 -44.15 -6.68
CA HIS A 337 8.42 -42.81 -7.20
C HIS A 337 9.56 -41.97 -6.64
N ALA A 338 10.45 -41.51 -7.52
CA ALA A 338 11.48 -40.56 -7.16
C ALA A 338 10.80 -39.45 -6.33
N PRO A 339 11.33 -39.09 -5.15
CA PRO A 339 10.72 -38.06 -4.33
C PRO A 339 10.53 -36.84 -5.23
N THR A 340 9.30 -36.33 -5.31
CA THR A 340 8.95 -35.19 -6.14
C THR A 340 9.97 -34.09 -5.86
N ALA A 341 10.85 -33.80 -6.83
CA ALA A 341 11.90 -32.82 -6.66
C ALA A 341 11.24 -31.49 -6.29
N LEU A 342 11.34 -31.13 -5.02
CA LEU A 342 10.63 -30.00 -4.45
C LEU A 342 11.48 -28.78 -4.76
N LEU A 343 11.14 -28.06 -5.83
CA LEU A 343 11.90 -26.90 -6.28
C LEU A 343 11.94 -25.84 -5.17
N PRO A 344 13.09 -25.58 -4.53
CA PRO A 344 13.18 -24.54 -3.52
C PRO A 344 13.01 -23.16 -4.15
N GLY A 345 12.27 -22.30 -3.45
CA GLY A 345 11.86 -21.02 -3.98
C GLY A 345 10.81 -20.33 -3.15
N VAL A 346 10.53 -19.08 -3.49
CA VAL A 346 9.44 -18.27 -2.96
C VAL A 346 8.42 -18.07 -4.08
N PHE A 347 7.19 -18.52 -3.85
CA PHE A 347 6.11 -18.51 -4.83
C PHE A 347 4.97 -17.65 -4.32
N TRP A 348 4.46 -16.76 -5.16
CA TRP A 348 3.25 -15.99 -4.94
C TRP A 348 2.18 -16.49 -5.90
N VAL A 349 1.34 -17.38 -5.41
CA VAL A 349 0.21 -17.93 -6.15
C VAL A 349 -1.00 -17.04 -5.89
N TYR A 350 -1.55 -16.44 -6.94
CA TYR A 350 -2.66 -15.51 -6.83
C TYR A 350 -3.86 -16.00 -7.64
N ASP A 351 -5.05 -15.68 -7.14
CA ASP A 351 -6.32 -16.05 -7.76
C ASP A 351 -7.35 -14.94 -7.56
N LEU A 352 -8.24 -14.73 -8.52
CA LEU A 352 -9.18 -13.62 -8.53
C LEU A 352 -10.58 -14.05 -8.07
N SER A 353 -11.23 -13.22 -7.26
CA SER A 353 -12.64 -13.40 -6.94
C SER A 353 -13.53 -12.99 -8.12
N ALA A 354 -14.63 -13.73 -8.31
CA ALA A 354 -15.66 -13.40 -9.29
C ALA A 354 -16.51 -12.17 -8.90
N PHE A 355 -16.43 -11.75 -7.63
CA PHE A 355 -17.08 -10.54 -7.12
C PHE A 355 -16.09 -9.39 -7.02
N MET A 356 -16.62 -8.18 -7.15
CA MET A 356 -15.94 -6.90 -7.05
C MET A 356 -16.53 -6.09 -5.89
N VAL A 357 -15.69 -5.33 -5.19
CA VAL A 357 -16.14 -4.47 -4.10
C VAL A 357 -16.15 -3.02 -4.56
N GLN A 358 -17.31 -2.37 -4.51
CA GLN A 358 -17.45 -0.94 -4.74
C GLN A 358 -17.37 -0.20 -3.39
N VAL A 359 -16.33 0.61 -3.24
CA VAL A 359 -16.03 1.39 -2.04
C VAL A 359 -16.55 2.80 -2.26
N THR A 360 -17.54 3.18 -1.47
CA THR A 360 -18.13 4.52 -1.50
C THR A 360 -17.84 5.26 -0.21
N ARG A 361 -17.36 6.50 -0.35
CA ARG A 361 -17.16 7.40 0.80
C ARG A 361 -18.45 8.13 1.09
N HIS A 362 -19.06 7.84 2.24
CA HIS A 362 -20.22 8.54 2.74
C HIS A 362 -19.78 9.60 3.75
N ARG A 363 -20.23 10.84 3.54
CA ARG A 363 -20.13 11.91 4.53
C ARG A 363 -21.54 12.34 4.95
N PRO A 364 -21.82 12.41 6.26
CA PRO A 364 -23.10 12.93 6.71
C PRO A 364 -23.28 14.39 6.26
N THR A 365 -24.50 14.74 5.90
CA THR A 365 -24.86 16.13 5.56
C THR A 365 -24.89 17.00 6.82
N LEU A 366 -24.79 18.33 6.65
CA LEU A 366 -24.91 19.27 7.78
C LEU A 366 -26.27 19.14 8.49
N THR A 367 -27.34 18.84 7.75
CA THR A 367 -28.67 18.62 8.31
C THR A 367 -28.70 17.46 9.30
N HIS A 368 -27.96 16.39 9.01
CA HIS A 368 -27.84 15.24 9.92
C HIS A 368 -27.16 15.63 11.24
N LEU A 369 -26.14 16.49 11.20
CA LEU A 369 -25.51 17.03 12.41
C LEU A 369 -26.48 17.88 13.22
N ILE A 370 -27.22 18.80 12.57
CA ILE A 370 -28.19 19.68 13.25
C ILE A 370 -29.26 18.85 13.97
N VAL A 371 -29.82 17.85 13.30
CA VAL A 371 -30.83 16.95 13.89
C VAL A 371 -30.27 16.23 15.12
N ARG A 372 -29.03 15.73 15.06
CA ARG A 372 -28.40 15.06 16.20
C ARG A 372 -28.06 16.01 17.35
N VAL A 373 -27.63 17.24 17.07
CA VAL A 373 -27.42 18.28 18.09
C VAL A 373 -28.74 18.60 18.80
N CYS A 374 -29.83 18.81 18.06
CA CYS A 374 -31.16 19.03 18.65
C CYS A 374 -31.61 17.84 19.51
N ALA A 375 -31.36 16.61 19.06
CA ALA A 375 -31.67 15.40 19.81
C ALA A 375 -30.87 15.29 21.12
N ILE A 376 -29.59 15.68 21.12
CA ILE A 376 -28.76 15.70 22.33
C ILE A 376 -29.29 16.75 23.32
N VAL A 377 -29.57 17.98 22.85
CA VAL A 377 -30.10 19.05 23.71
C VAL A 377 -31.47 18.67 24.29
N GLY A 378 -32.36 18.17 23.45
CA GLY A 378 -33.69 17.70 23.87
C GLY A 378 -33.61 16.52 24.83
N GLY A 379 -32.85 15.47 24.49
CA GLY A 379 -32.75 14.26 25.29
C GLY A 379 -32.11 14.48 26.67
N VAL A 380 -31.06 15.29 26.76
CA VAL A 380 -30.41 15.57 28.04
C VAL A 380 -31.33 16.42 28.94
N THR A 381 -32.01 17.43 28.38
CA THR A 381 -32.93 18.28 29.15
C THR A 381 -34.15 17.51 29.67
N THR A 382 -34.72 16.60 28.89
CA THR A 382 -35.86 15.77 29.34
C THR A 382 -35.45 14.77 30.42
N ILE A 383 -34.31 14.11 30.28
CA ILE A 383 -33.80 13.15 31.27
C ILE A 383 -33.46 13.87 32.59
N LEU A 384 -32.76 15.01 32.54
CA LEU A 384 -32.46 15.80 33.74
C LEU A 384 -33.73 16.25 34.44
N GLY A 385 -34.75 16.68 33.68
CA GLY A 385 -36.05 17.05 34.24
C GLY A 385 -36.79 15.88 34.91
N ALA A 386 -36.73 14.68 34.31
CA ALA A 386 -37.30 13.47 34.91
C ALA A 386 -36.57 13.06 36.19
N VAL A 387 -35.23 13.10 36.18
CA VAL A 387 -34.39 12.81 37.35
C VAL A 387 -34.60 13.83 38.47
N ALA A 388 -34.70 15.12 38.14
CA ALA A 388 -35.00 16.16 39.12
C ALA A 388 -36.35 15.90 39.82
N ARG A 389 -37.41 15.56 39.06
CA ARG A 389 -38.73 15.21 39.63
C ARG A 389 -38.69 13.97 40.51
N LEU A 390 -37.95 12.94 40.11
CA LEU A 390 -37.80 11.71 40.92
C LEU A 390 -37.05 11.96 42.23
N LEU A 391 -36.11 12.91 42.23
CA LEU A 391 -35.33 13.29 43.41
C LEU A 391 -36.02 14.37 44.27
N GLY A 392 -37.20 14.85 43.88
CA GLY A 392 -37.94 15.92 44.57
C GLY A 392 -37.22 17.27 44.54
N LEU A 393 -36.46 17.56 43.48
CA LEU A 393 -35.68 18.79 43.28
C LEU A 393 -36.38 19.84 42.41
#